data_AF-A0A0R2XBS5-F1
#
_entry.id   AF-A0A0R2XBS5-F1
#
_cell.length_a   1.000
_cell.length_b   1.000
_cell.length_c   1.000
_cell.angle_alpha   90.00
_cell.angle_beta   90.00
_cell.angle_gamma   90.00
#
_symmetry.space_group_name_H-M   'P 1'
#
loop_
_entity.id
_entity.type
_entity.pdbx_description
1 polymer ?
#
loop_
_entity_poly.entity_id
_entity_poly.type
_entity_poly.pdbx_seq_one_letter_code
_entity_poly.pdbx_strand_id
1 'polypeptide(L)'
;ENRGQVPLALPAYALSAGVGAPIHLRAEEEPYVGTGWFTTDGTYTTHKLPEFNDSRFLFLFPQKGKELAVSREDRSVKWVAAKSQFFAMVMTALESPASGAEARKVELQGEKMRDGGGPVGAIETWMKLPGFDLVAGGKNVRTFGLYAGPKEDWRLRRLAHGEDEVMEFGWMGIVSRPLLVVMNTIQKGVGSYGWSIVILTILLKAILWVPQAKANQSMKKMQILAPKLKEIQEKFKEEPAKLNTEMMKLYRDYGVNPLGGCLPMLIQMPVFLGFYYMLLSSVELRGQSFLWIHDLSLPDTIGYLPGLGIPINPMPLIMTAAMVWSMHLTPQPQGVDNPGAKMMKLMPVIMLLFCYNFSSALSLYWTVQNFLSIGQLMYNLRQPMPKLEKAPKPVEAVKRGRWKGGMWGRK
;
A
#
# COMPACT_ATOMS: atom_id res chain seq x y z
N GLU A 1 -14.43 23.08 39.40
CA GLU A 1 -14.46 24.34 40.20
C GLU A 1 -14.07 23.99 41.62
N ASN A 2 -13.20 24.77 42.26
CA ASN A 2 -12.89 24.62 43.68
C ASN A 2 -13.72 25.65 44.46
N ARG A 3 -14.82 25.22 45.08
CA ARG A 3 -15.67 26.09 45.91
C ARG A 3 -15.18 26.19 47.36
N GLY A 4 -14.09 25.52 47.70
CA GLY A 4 -13.49 25.55 49.03
C GLY A 4 -12.52 26.73 49.21
N GLN A 5 -12.05 26.88 50.45
CA GLN A 5 -11.09 27.93 50.84
C GLN A 5 -9.62 27.49 50.77
N VAL A 6 -9.36 26.21 50.45
CA VAL A 6 -8.00 25.64 50.38
C VAL A 6 -7.71 25.19 48.94
N PRO A 7 -6.49 25.37 48.42
CA PRO A 7 -6.08 24.82 47.13
C PRO A 7 -6.23 23.29 47.06
N LEU A 8 -6.64 22.77 45.91
CA LEU A 8 -6.78 21.33 45.65
C LEU A 8 -5.76 20.89 44.60
N ALA A 9 -4.90 19.93 44.96
CA ALA A 9 -4.05 19.24 43.99
C ALA A 9 -4.85 18.10 43.36
N LEU A 10 -5.16 18.21 42.05
CA LEU A 10 -5.88 17.16 41.33
C LEU A 10 -4.88 16.23 40.63
N PRO A 11 -5.07 14.90 40.73
CA PRO A 11 -4.17 13.94 40.10
C PRO A 11 -4.28 13.99 38.58
N ALA A 12 -3.33 13.33 37.91
CA ALA A 12 -3.46 13.05 36.49
C ALA A 12 -4.74 12.25 36.21
N TYR A 13 -5.34 12.50 35.06
CA TYR A 13 -6.60 11.90 34.65
C TYR A 13 -6.55 11.54 33.17
N ALA A 14 -7.45 10.67 32.73
CA ALA A 14 -7.53 10.26 31.34
C ALA A 14 -8.95 10.46 30.80
N LEU A 15 -9.04 10.81 29.51
CA LEU A 15 -10.29 10.93 28.78
C LEU A 15 -10.33 9.84 27.70
N SER A 16 -11.43 9.11 27.60
CA SER A 16 -11.63 8.15 26.51
C SER A 16 -11.94 8.91 25.22
N ALA A 17 -11.13 8.69 24.19
CA ALA A 17 -11.37 9.18 22.84
C ALA A 17 -12.29 8.27 22.03
N GLY A 18 -12.75 7.17 22.65
CA GLY A 18 -13.67 6.21 22.08
C GLY A 18 -13.01 4.89 21.70
N VAL A 19 -13.79 4.06 21.01
CA VAL A 19 -13.47 2.66 20.70
C VAL A 19 -13.45 2.46 19.18
N GLY A 20 -12.37 1.89 18.66
CA GLY A 20 -12.27 1.42 17.28
C GLY A 20 -12.70 -0.04 17.21
N ALA A 21 -13.64 -0.35 16.31
CA ALA A 21 -14.14 -1.71 16.10
C ALA A 21 -14.40 -1.99 14.61
N PRO A 22 -14.48 -3.27 14.19
CA PRO A 22 -14.85 -3.65 12.84
C PRO A 22 -16.24 -3.11 12.48
N ILE A 23 -16.45 -2.71 11.23
CA ILE A 23 -17.72 -2.12 10.77
C ILE A 23 -18.68 -3.21 10.28
N HIS A 24 -18.18 -4.23 9.57
CA HIS A 24 -19.04 -5.33 9.09
C HIS A 24 -18.93 -6.62 9.92
N LEU A 25 -18.27 -6.54 11.09
CA LEU A 25 -18.10 -7.64 12.04
C LEU A 25 -17.49 -8.90 11.39
N ARG A 26 -16.49 -8.71 10.53
CA ARG A 26 -15.73 -9.78 9.85
C ARG A 26 -14.29 -9.79 10.35
N ALA A 27 -13.70 -10.96 10.54
CA ALA A 27 -12.34 -11.09 11.06
C ALA A 27 -11.31 -10.40 10.14
N GLU A 28 -11.61 -10.36 8.84
CA GLU A 28 -10.79 -9.69 7.82
C GLU A 28 -10.66 -8.18 8.02
N GLU A 29 -11.54 -7.55 8.82
CA GLU A 29 -11.48 -6.12 9.12
C GLU A 29 -10.61 -5.77 10.34
N GLU A 30 -10.27 -6.74 11.19
CA GLU A 30 -9.44 -6.50 12.37
C GLU A 30 -8.12 -5.77 12.05
N PRO A 31 -7.40 -6.07 10.94
CA PRO A 31 -6.17 -5.35 10.58
C PRO A 31 -6.37 -3.85 10.31
N TYR A 32 -7.60 -3.40 10.03
CA TYR A 32 -7.92 -2.00 9.80
C TYR A 32 -8.40 -1.27 11.06
N VAL A 33 -8.76 -2.02 12.09
CA VAL A 33 -9.12 -1.48 13.41
C VAL A 33 -7.86 -1.10 14.15
N GLY A 34 -7.87 0.08 14.77
CA GLY A 34 -6.70 0.56 15.46
C GLY A 34 -6.92 1.80 16.31
N THR A 35 -5.81 2.22 16.88
CA THR A 35 -5.63 3.46 17.60
C THR A 35 -4.44 4.21 16.99
N GLY A 36 -4.35 5.51 17.22
CA GLY A 36 -3.09 6.20 17.01
C GLY A 36 -3.06 7.56 17.69
N TRP A 37 -1.88 8.14 17.79
CA TRP A 37 -1.69 9.45 18.41
C TRP A 37 -0.59 10.21 17.72
N PHE A 38 -0.74 11.52 17.72
CA PHE A 38 0.18 12.45 17.10
C PHE A 38 0.83 13.32 18.15
N THR A 39 2.14 13.42 18.09
CA THR A 39 2.94 14.12 19.10
C THR A 39 3.41 15.48 18.60
N THR A 40 3.86 16.32 19.53
CA THR A 40 4.26 17.71 19.22
C THR A 40 5.45 17.82 18.26
N ASP A 41 6.29 16.79 18.20
CA ASP A 41 7.41 16.61 17.27
C ASP A 41 7.00 16.25 15.82
N GLY A 42 5.70 16.06 15.57
CA GLY A 42 5.18 15.68 14.26
C GLY A 42 5.20 14.17 13.98
N THR A 43 5.47 13.33 14.99
CA THR A 43 5.43 11.88 14.83
C THR A 43 3.99 11.37 14.98
N TYR A 44 3.52 10.57 14.02
CA TYR A 44 2.30 9.77 14.16
C TYR A 44 2.64 8.32 14.53
N THR A 45 2.05 7.82 15.62
CA THR A 45 2.17 6.42 16.03
C THR A 45 0.80 5.74 15.93
N THR A 46 0.77 4.51 15.44
CA THR A 46 -0.46 3.73 15.28
C THR A 46 -0.26 2.31 15.81
N HIS A 47 -1.32 1.73 16.35
CA HIS A 47 -1.38 0.34 16.76
C HIS A 47 -2.65 -0.31 16.23
N LYS A 48 -2.52 -1.52 15.67
CA LYS A 48 -3.64 -2.28 15.11
C LYS A 48 -4.12 -3.36 16.06
N LEU A 49 -5.40 -3.72 15.96
CA LEU A 49 -6.01 -4.77 16.79
C LEU A 49 -5.24 -6.09 16.78
N PRO A 50 -4.69 -6.59 15.64
CA PRO A 50 -3.89 -7.80 15.63
C PRO A 50 -2.63 -7.77 16.51
N GLU A 51 -2.08 -6.59 16.85
CA GLU A 51 -0.94 -6.48 17.77
C GLU A 51 -1.31 -6.84 19.22
N PHE A 52 -2.59 -6.79 19.56
CA PHE A 52 -3.13 -7.14 20.87
C PHE A 52 -3.65 -8.59 20.92
N ASN A 53 -3.63 -9.30 19.79
CA ASN A 53 -4.00 -10.71 19.71
C ASN A 53 -2.76 -11.58 19.92
N ASP A 54 -2.96 -12.71 20.61
CA ASP A 54 -1.93 -13.75 20.67
C ASP A 54 -1.68 -14.29 19.27
N SER A 55 -0.40 -14.46 18.93
CA SER A 55 0.02 -14.93 17.61
C SER A 55 1.09 -16.00 17.74
N ARG A 56 1.42 -16.67 16.62
CA ARG A 56 2.51 -17.63 16.57
C ARG A 56 3.52 -17.18 15.53
N PHE A 57 4.72 -16.82 15.98
CA PHE A 57 5.82 -16.53 15.07
C PHE A 57 6.25 -17.81 14.37
N LEU A 58 6.25 -17.79 13.02
CA LEU A 58 6.51 -18.95 12.16
C LEU A 58 5.69 -20.19 12.53
N PHE A 59 4.46 -20.01 13.05
CA PHE A 59 3.57 -21.07 13.53
C PHE A 59 4.08 -21.88 14.74
N LEU A 60 5.30 -21.63 15.23
CA LEU A 60 6.00 -22.44 16.21
C LEU A 60 6.13 -21.76 17.57
N PHE A 61 6.35 -20.44 17.59
CA PHE A 61 6.67 -19.73 18.83
C PHE A 61 5.48 -18.86 19.26
N PRO A 62 4.79 -19.20 20.36
CA PRO A 62 3.70 -18.38 20.85
C PRO A 62 4.23 -17.00 21.26
N GLN A 63 3.58 -15.96 20.76
CA GLN A 63 3.79 -14.58 21.17
C GLN A 63 2.51 -14.06 21.78
N LYS A 64 2.61 -13.60 23.03
CA LYS A 64 1.49 -12.97 23.72
C LYS A 64 1.20 -11.61 23.07
N GLY A 65 -0.06 -11.33 22.81
CA GLY A 65 -0.51 -10.02 22.34
C GLY A 65 -0.15 -8.92 23.34
N LYS A 66 -0.07 -7.69 22.86
CA LYS A 66 0.07 -6.52 23.75
C LYS A 66 -1.16 -6.43 24.66
N GLU A 67 -0.94 -6.26 25.96
CA GLU A 67 -2.03 -5.93 26.90
C GLU A 67 -2.33 -4.43 26.89
N LEU A 68 -1.30 -3.61 26.68
CA LEU A 68 -1.34 -2.17 26.78
C LEU A 68 -0.38 -1.53 25.78
N ALA A 69 -0.81 -0.46 25.12
CA ALA A 69 0.09 0.43 24.37
C ALA A 69 0.05 1.82 25.01
N VAL A 70 1.22 2.43 25.26
CA VAL A 70 1.33 3.75 25.91
C VAL A 70 2.29 4.62 25.11
N SER A 71 1.97 5.90 24.94
CA SER A 71 2.91 6.87 24.37
C SER A 71 4.09 7.09 25.31
N ARG A 72 5.25 7.47 24.76
CA ARG A 72 6.39 7.83 25.60
C ARG A 72 6.18 9.20 26.24
N GLU A 73 6.58 9.32 27.51
CA GLU A 73 6.37 10.53 28.32
C GLU A 73 7.18 11.75 27.83
N ASP A 74 8.29 11.52 27.11
CA ASP A 74 9.11 12.58 26.50
C ASP A 74 8.42 13.28 25.33
N ARG A 75 7.35 12.69 24.79
CA ARG A 75 6.63 13.20 23.62
C ARG A 75 5.23 13.60 24.00
N SER A 76 4.99 14.90 24.15
CA SER A 76 3.65 15.41 24.41
C SER A 76 2.69 15.12 23.25
N VAL A 77 1.46 14.72 23.58
CA VAL A 77 0.45 14.27 22.62
C VAL A 77 -0.47 15.44 22.23
N LYS A 78 -0.62 15.74 20.95
CA LYS A 78 -1.55 16.75 20.43
C LYS A 78 -2.97 16.20 20.29
N TRP A 79 -3.09 15.00 19.73
CA TRP A 79 -4.36 14.32 19.57
C TRP A 79 -4.19 12.81 19.60
N VAL A 80 -5.28 12.13 19.96
CA VAL A 80 -5.40 10.66 19.91
C VAL A 80 -6.60 10.29 19.05
N ALA A 81 -6.57 9.09 18.49
CA ALA A 81 -7.61 8.60 17.60
C ALA A 81 -7.96 7.14 17.88
N ALA A 82 -9.25 6.85 17.89
CA ALA A 82 -9.80 5.50 17.77
C ALA A 82 -10.39 5.36 16.36
N LYS A 83 -10.08 4.27 15.65
CA LYS A 83 -10.44 4.17 14.23
C LYS A 83 -10.71 2.75 13.75
N SER A 84 -11.46 2.71 12.66
CA SER A 84 -11.69 1.54 11.82
C SER A 84 -11.15 1.80 10.41
N GLN A 85 -11.52 0.96 9.46
CA GLN A 85 -11.11 1.12 8.06
C GLN A 85 -11.50 2.51 7.51
N PHE A 86 -12.77 2.89 7.66
CA PHE A 86 -13.36 4.07 7.02
C PHE A 86 -13.73 5.21 7.96
N PHE A 87 -13.73 4.99 9.28
CA PHE A 87 -14.14 6.00 10.25
C PHE A 87 -13.07 6.22 11.30
N ALA A 88 -13.05 7.44 11.85
CA ALA A 88 -12.19 7.79 12.95
C ALA A 88 -12.92 8.72 13.93
N MET A 89 -12.64 8.51 15.21
CA MET A 89 -12.84 9.49 16.26
C MET A 89 -11.48 10.05 16.62
N VAL A 90 -11.30 11.37 16.49
CA VAL A 90 -10.05 12.07 16.83
C VAL A 90 -10.36 13.09 17.92
N MET A 91 -9.69 12.96 19.06
CA MET A 91 -9.78 13.89 20.16
C MET A 91 -8.49 14.71 20.22
N THR A 92 -8.63 16.03 20.06
CA THR A 92 -7.52 16.99 19.98
C THR A 92 -7.49 17.87 21.22
N ALA A 93 -6.32 17.98 21.85
CA ALA A 93 -6.07 18.92 22.92
C ALA A 93 -5.75 20.30 22.33
N LEU A 94 -6.66 21.27 22.50
CA LEU A 94 -6.56 22.57 21.84
C LEU A 94 -5.67 23.57 22.58
N GLU A 95 -5.65 23.50 23.91
CA GLU A 95 -4.96 24.49 24.76
C GLU A 95 -3.53 24.05 25.09
N SER A 96 -3.40 22.85 25.65
CA SER A 96 -2.12 22.27 26.08
C SER A 96 -2.02 20.83 25.61
N PRO A 97 -0.86 20.39 25.09
CA PRO A 97 -0.64 18.99 24.79
C PRO A 97 -0.94 18.08 25.98
N ALA A 98 -1.49 16.90 25.69
CA ALA A 98 -1.65 15.82 26.63
C ALA A 98 -0.30 15.25 27.06
N SER A 99 -0.23 14.74 28.30
CA SER A 99 0.97 14.11 28.85
C SER A 99 1.22 12.72 28.26
N GLY A 100 0.19 12.10 27.69
CA GLY A 100 0.36 10.88 26.93
C GLY A 100 -0.92 10.34 26.31
N ALA A 101 -0.81 9.16 25.73
CA ALA A 101 -1.89 8.37 25.17
C ALA A 101 -1.76 6.93 25.65
N GLU A 102 -2.89 6.23 25.71
CA GLU A 102 -2.95 4.83 26.10
C GLU A 102 -4.01 4.11 25.28
N ALA A 103 -3.78 2.83 24.99
CA ALA A 103 -4.76 2.00 24.32
C ALA A 103 -4.79 0.59 24.89
N ARG A 104 -6.01 0.05 24.99
CA ARG A 104 -6.29 -1.28 25.52
C ARG A 104 -7.22 -2.04 24.58
N LYS A 105 -7.01 -3.35 24.48
CA LYS A 105 -7.98 -4.23 23.83
C LYS A 105 -9.20 -4.37 24.73
N VAL A 106 -10.38 -4.25 24.13
CA VAL A 106 -11.68 -4.47 24.77
C VAL A 106 -12.51 -5.38 23.87
N GLU A 107 -13.54 -5.99 24.44
CA GLU A 107 -14.52 -6.77 23.70
C GLU A 107 -15.86 -6.03 23.71
N LEU A 108 -16.49 -5.89 22.54
CA LEU A 108 -17.83 -5.29 22.47
C LEU A 108 -18.86 -6.27 23.03
N GLN A 109 -19.59 -5.83 24.06
CA GLN A 109 -20.63 -6.64 24.68
C GLN A 109 -21.84 -6.77 23.75
N GLY A 110 -22.40 -7.98 23.65
CA GLY A 110 -23.64 -8.25 22.91
C GLY A 110 -23.47 -8.44 21.40
N GLU A 111 -22.31 -8.12 20.84
CA GLU A 111 -22.00 -8.32 19.42
C GLU A 111 -21.15 -9.57 19.21
N LYS A 112 -21.35 -10.24 18.06
CA LYS A 112 -20.56 -11.39 17.65
C LYS A 112 -20.10 -11.22 16.21
N MET A 113 -18.93 -11.79 15.93
CA MET A 113 -18.42 -11.82 14.57
C MET A 113 -19.37 -12.60 13.65
N ARG A 114 -19.68 -12.02 12.50
CA ARG A 114 -20.66 -12.54 11.51
C ARG A 114 -20.20 -13.86 10.88
N ASP A 115 -18.91 -14.10 10.84
CA ASP A 115 -18.25 -15.32 10.35
C ASP A 115 -18.14 -16.42 11.42
N GLY A 116 -18.75 -16.23 12.60
CA GLY A 116 -18.77 -17.23 13.68
C GLY A 116 -17.57 -17.15 14.63
N GLY A 117 -16.76 -16.09 14.53
CA GLY A 117 -15.48 -15.93 15.23
C GLY A 117 -15.50 -15.53 16.72
N GLY A 118 -16.64 -15.59 17.42
CA GLY A 118 -16.71 -15.23 18.85
C GLY A 118 -16.93 -13.73 19.11
N PRO A 119 -16.48 -13.18 20.27
CA PRO A 119 -16.70 -11.78 20.64
C PRO A 119 -15.96 -10.82 19.71
N VAL A 120 -16.50 -9.63 19.52
CA VAL A 120 -15.90 -8.61 18.64
C VAL A 120 -14.78 -7.89 19.37
N GLY A 121 -13.54 -8.16 18.98
CA GLY A 121 -12.38 -7.43 19.46
C GLY A 121 -12.40 -5.96 19.01
N ALA A 122 -12.03 -5.06 19.92
CA ALA A 122 -11.98 -3.63 19.69
C ALA A 122 -10.81 -3.01 20.46
N ILE A 123 -10.44 -1.78 20.10
CA ILE A 123 -9.41 -1.01 20.81
C ILE A 123 -10.02 0.25 21.38
N GLU A 124 -9.92 0.40 22.70
CA GLU A 124 -10.26 1.65 23.38
C GLU A 124 -9.01 2.55 23.47
N THR A 125 -9.18 3.83 23.14
CA THR A 125 -8.10 4.83 23.15
C THR A 125 -8.35 5.88 24.21
N TRP A 126 -7.31 6.21 24.97
CA TRP A 126 -7.33 7.16 26.08
C TRP A 126 -6.28 8.25 25.88
N MET A 127 -6.65 9.50 26.16
CA MET A 127 -5.72 10.64 26.26
C MET A 127 -5.43 10.91 27.74
N LYS A 128 -4.16 10.89 28.12
CA LYS A 128 -3.69 11.20 29.47
C LYS A 128 -3.39 12.68 29.60
N LEU A 129 -3.92 13.29 30.65
CA LEU A 129 -3.73 14.70 30.96
C LEU A 129 -3.00 14.81 32.31
N PRO A 130 -2.08 15.77 32.44
CA PRO A 130 -1.37 15.99 33.69
C PRO A 130 -2.35 16.47 34.76
N GLY A 131 -2.04 16.10 36.01
CA GLY A 131 -2.67 16.70 37.18
C GLY A 131 -2.39 18.19 37.23
N PHE A 132 -3.22 18.92 37.98
CA PHE A 132 -3.07 20.36 38.11
C PHE A 132 -3.60 20.83 39.46
N ASP A 133 -3.04 21.94 39.93
CA ASP A 133 -3.49 22.59 41.16
C ASP A 133 -4.62 23.56 40.85
N LEU A 134 -5.68 23.48 41.65
CA LEU A 134 -6.84 24.36 41.57
C LEU A 134 -6.91 25.23 42.82
N VAL A 135 -6.54 26.50 42.67
CA VAL A 135 -6.60 27.50 43.74
C VAL A 135 -8.01 27.63 44.32
N ALA A 136 -8.12 28.09 45.57
CA ALA A 136 -9.39 28.34 46.24
C ALA A 136 -10.27 29.32 45.44
N GLY A 137 -11.56 29.01 45.26
CA GLY A 137 -12.47 29.77 44.39
C GLY A 137 -12.18 29.63 42.88
N GLY A 138 -11.16 28.86 42.50
CA GLY A 138 -10.69 28.75 41.11
C GLY A 138 -11.56 27.87 40.22
N LYS A 139 -11.57 28.19 38.93
CA LYS A 139 -12.19 27.40 37.88
C LYS A 139 -11.16 27.10 36.79
N ASN A 140 -11.01 25.82 36.45
CA ASN A 140 -10.25 25.37 35.30
C ASN A 140 -11.24 24.85 34.26
N VAL A 141 -11.18 25.39 33.05
CA VAL A 141 -11.96 24.94 31.90
C VAL A 141 -10.94 24.44 30.88
N ARG A 142 -11.16 23.25 30.31
CA ARG A 142 -10.37 22.72 29.22
C ARG A 142 -11.26 22.46 28.02
N THR A 143 -10.80 22.88 26.86
CA THR A 143 -11.49 22.71 25.59
C THR A 143 -10.80 21.64 24.76
N PHE A 144 -11.59 20.71 24.22
CA PHE A 144 -11.12 19.66 23.34
C PHE A 144 -11.83 19.75 21.99
N GLY A 145 -11.10 19.51 20.91
CA GLY A 145 -11.68 19.25 19.60
C GLY A 145 -12.06 17.78 19.51
N LEU A 146 -13.28 17.49 19.06
CA LEU A 146 -13.71 16.13 18.78
C LEU A 146 -14.17 16.03 17.33
N TYR A 147 -13.45 15.26 16.53
CA TYR A 147 -13.89 14.81 15.22
C TYR A 147 -14.45 13.40 15.36
N ALA A 148 -15.67 13.16 14.88
CA ALA A 148 -16.24 11.82 14.77
C ALA A 148 -16.89 11.68 13.40
N GLY A 149 -16.25 10.95 12.49
CA GLY A 149 -16.71 10.93 11.11
C GLY A 149 -15.88 10.08 10.16
N PRO A 150 -16.20 10.15 8.86
CA PRO A 150 -15.54 9.38 7.81
C PRO A 150 -14.09 9.84 7.60
N LYS A 151 -13.22 8.93 7.20
CA LYS A 151 -11.81 9.21 6.91
C LYS A 151 -11.66 9.79 5.51
N GLU A 152 -12.09 11.04 5.35
CA GLU A 152 -11.95 11.80 4.10
C GLU A 152 -10.73 12.71 4.18
N ASP A 153 -9.73 12.50 3.30
CA ASP A 153 -8.48 13.29 3.30
C ASP A 153 -8.73 14.80 3.24
N TRP A 154 -9.62 15.25 2.34
CA TRP A 154 -9.92 16.66 2.17
C TRP A 154 -10.58 17.30 3.41
N ARG A 155 -11.34 16.51 4.18
CA ARG A 155 -12.05 16.98 5.38
C ARG A 155 -11.09 17.04 6.57
N LEU A 156 -10.30 15.99 6.76
CA LEU A 156 -9.33 15.90 7.84
C LEU A 156 -8.22 16.95 7.68
N ARG A 157 -7.79 17.26 6.46
CA ARG A 157 -6.80 18.32 6.20
C ARG A 157 -7.30 19.73 6.47
N ARG A 158 -8.61 19.94 6.66
CA ARG A 158 -9.16 21.21 7.13
C ARG A 158 -9.07 21.36 8.65
N LEU A 159 -8.76 20.29 9.36
CA LEU A 159 -8.46 20.34 10.79
C LEU A 159 -7.03 20.87 10.98
N ALA A 160 -6.83 21.68 12.02
CA ALA A 160 -5.65 22.54 12.14
C ALA A 160 -4.41 21.86 12.75
N HIS A 161 -4.54 20.64 13.27
CA HIS A 161 -3.53 20.00 14.11
C HIS A 161 -2.92 18.74 13.47
N GLY A 162 -3.03 18.60 12.14
CA GLY A 162 -2.45 17.49 11.38
C GLY A 162 -3.24 16.18 11.53
N GLU A 163 -4.54 16.27 11.82
CA GLU A 163 -5.41 15.11 12.01
C GLU A 163 -5.54 14.22 10.76
N ASP A 164 -5.13 14.70 9.60
CA ASP A 164 -5.06 13.93 8.35
C ASP A 164 -4.07 12.75 8.40
N GLU A 165 -3.10 12.75 9.33
CA GLU A 165 -2.23 11.59 9.56
C GLU A 165 -2.99 10.34 10.02
N VAL A 166 -4.23 10.48 10.52
CA VAL A 166 -5.10 9.34 10.85
C VAL A 166 -5.39 8.44 9.63
N MET A 167 -5.20 8.98 8.41
CA MET A 167 -5.29 8.26 7.14
C MET A 167 -4.18 7.22 6.94
N GLU A 168 -3.05 7.34 7.66
CA GLU A 168 -1.89 6.44 7.58
C GLU A 168 -1.24 6.32 6.19
N PHE A 169 -1.32 7.37 5.37
CA PHE A 169 -0.65 7.35 4.08
C PHE A 169 0.89 7.34 4.20
N GLY A 170 1.43 7.93 5.28
CA GLY A 170 2.86 8.08 5.48
C GLY A 170 3.55 8.65 4.25
N TRP A 171 4.69 8.07 3.88
CA TRP A 171 5.44 8.48 2.68
C TRP A 171 4.70 8.21 1.36
N MET A 172 3.77 7.25 1.33
CA MET A 172 2.94 6.96 0.15
C MET A 172 1.89 8.04 -0.10
N GLY A 173 1.67 8.97 0.83
CA GLY A 173 0.77 10.11 0.64
C GLY A 173 1.12 10.97 -0.58
N ILE A 174 2.38 10.98 -1.01
CA ILE A 174 2.84 11.67 -2.22
C ILE A 174 2.14 11.12 -3.48
N VAL A 175 1.82 9.83 -3.50
CA VAL A 175 1.18 9.15 -4.63
C VAL A 175 -0.32 8.98 -4.38
N SER A 176 -0.72 8.49 -3.20
CA SER A 176 -2.12 8.17 -2.90
C SER A 176 -3.02 9.39 -2.89
N ARG A 177 -2.58 10.54 -2.37
CA ARG A 177 -3.41 11.76 -2.29
C ARG A 177 -3.73 12.36 -3.66
N PRO A 178 -2.76 12.57 -4.58
CA PRO A 178 -3.09 13.00 -5.93
C PRO A 178 -4.04 12.04 -6.65
N LEU A 179 -3.84 10.73 -6.52
CA LEU A 179 -4.73 9.73 -7.10
C LEU A 179 -6.16 9.88 -6.56
N LEU A 180 -6.33 10.08 -5.24
CA LEU A 180 -7.63 10.28 -4.61
C LEU A 180 -8.34 11.53 -5.15
N VAL A 181 -7.59 12.64 -5.27
CA VAL A 181 -8.12 13.90 -5.82
C VAL A 181 -8.58 13.71 -7.27
N VAL A 182 -7.78 13.03 -8.10
CA VAL A 182 -8.14 12.76 -9.50
C VAL A 182 -9.35 11.83 -9.57
N MET A 183 -9.41 10.76 -8.75
CA MET A 183 -10.56 9.84 -8.69
C MET A 183 -11.85 10.59 -8.33
N ASN A 184 -11.82 11.40 -7.28
CA ASN A 184 -12.97 12.20 -6.84
C ASN A 184 -13.36 13.26 -7.89
N THR A 185 -12.39 13.79 -8.63
CA THR A 185 -12.67 14.73 -9.73
C THR A 185 -13.35 14.04 -10.91
N ILE A 186 -12.89 12.86 -11.32
CA ILE A 186 -13.54 12.05 -12.35
C ILE A 186 -14.94 11.66 -11.91
N GLN A 187 -15.10 11.29 -10.63
CA GLN A 187 -16.40 10.91 -10.09
C GLN A 187 -17.41 12.05 -10.15
N LYS A 188 -17.01 13.29 -9.89
CA LYS A 188 -17.89 14.46 -10.04
C LYS A 188 -18.41 14.64 -11.48
N GLY A 189 -17.63 14.23 -12.48
CA GLY A 189 -18.03 14.30 -13.89
C GLY A 189 -18.88 13.12 -14.35
N VAL A 190 -18.54 11.90 -13.94
CA VAL A 190 -19.18 10.67 -14.45
C VAL A 190 -20.30 10.14 -13.53
N GLY A 191 -20.28 10.51 -12.26
CA GLY A 191 -21.26 10.11 -11.25
C GLY A 191 -21.09 8.68 -10.71
N SER A 192 -20.07 7.93 -11.12
CA SER A 192 -19.85 6.54 -10.69
C SER A 192 -18.40 6.27 -10.31
N TYR A 193 -18.16 5.81 -9.08
CA TYR A 193 -16.84 5.43 -8.61
C TYR A 193 -16.22 4.24 -9.37
N GLY A 194 -17.04 3.31 -9.86
CA GLY A 194 -16.55 2.21 -10.69
C GLY A 194 -15.97 2.71 -12.02
N TRP A 195 -16.68 3.60 -12.71
CA TRP A 195 -16.14 4.26 -13.91
C TRP A 195 -14.96 5.17 -13.59
N SER A 196 -14.93 5.83 -12.43
CA SER A 196 -13.77 6.61 -12.00
C SER A 196 -12.52 5.76 -11.87
N ILE A 197 -12.63 4.55 -11.31
CA ILE A 197 -11.52 3.58 -11.24
C ILE A 197 -11.06 3.19 -12.65
N VAL A 198 -11.99 2.86 -13.56
CA VAL A 198 -11.67 2.49 -14.95
C VAL A 198 -10.92 3.63 -15.65
N ILE A 199 -11.45 4.85 -15.61
CA ILE A 199 -10.87 6.03 -16.26
C ILE A 199 -9.52 6.39 -15.65
N LEU A 200 -9.41 6.39 -14.31
CA LEU A 200 -8.15 6.65 -13.63
C LEU A 200 -7.08 5.62 -14.04
N THR A 201 -7.45 4.35 -14.17
CA THR A 201 -6.56 3.29 -14.64
C THR A 201 -6.08 3.56 -16.07
N ILE A 202 -6.99 3.98 -16.97
CA ILE A 202 -6.64 4.37 -18.34
C ILE A 202 -5.66 5.55 -18.36
N LEU A 203 -5.90 6.59 -17.56
CA LEU A 203 -5.03 7.75 -17.46
C LEU A 203 -3.63 7.39 -16.95
N LEU A 204 -3.55 6.57 -15.90
CA LEU A 204 -2.27 6.08 -15.39
C LEU A 204 -1.52 5.26 -16.43
N LYS A 205 -2.23 4.39 -17.15
CA LYS A 205 -1.65 3.60 -18.22
C LYS A 205 -1.14 4.49 -19.37
N ALA A 206 -1.87 5.54 -19.72
CA ALA A 206 -1.46 6.49 -20.75
C ALA A 206 -0.18 7.24 -20.35
N ILE A 207 -0.07 7.70 -19.09
CA ILE A 207 1.15 8.34 -18.56
C ILE A 207 2.34 7.36 -18.60
N LEU A 208 2.12 6.12 -18.19
CA LEU A 208 3.15 5.08 -18.13
C LEU A 208 3.41 4.41 -19.50
N TRP A 209 2.73 4.84 -20.57
CA TRP A 209 2.83 4.21 -21.88
C TRP A 209 4.25 4.24 -22.44
N VAL A 210 4.93 5.38 -22.35
CA VAL A 210 6.28 5.57 -22.91
C VAL A 210 7.33 4.70 -22.19
N PRO A 211 7.44 4.74 -20.85
CA PRO A 211 8.32 3.83 -20.11
C PRO A 211 8.03 2.35 -20.44
N GLN A 212 6.76 1.98 -20.49
CA GLN A 212 6.35 0.59 -20.74
C GLN A 212 6.66 0.14 -22.17
N ALA A 213 6.50 1.01 -23.16
CA ALA A 213 6.89 0.74 -24.54
C ALA A 213 8.41 0.48 -24.66
N LYS A 214 9.24 1.29 -24.00
CA LYS A 214 10.71 1.08 -23.96
C LYS A 214 11.08 -0.26 -23.33
N ALA A 215 10.42 -0.62 -22.23
CA ALA A 215 10.64 -1.91 -21.60
C ALA A 215 10.23 -3.09 -22.50
N ASN A 216 9.10 -2.99 -23.19
CA ASN A 216 8.64 -4.00 -24.14
C ASN A 216 9.64 -4.18 -25.31
N GLN A 217 10.24 -3.08 -25.80
CA GLN A 217 11.32 -3.17 -26.79
C GLN A 217 12.54 -3.94 -26.25
N SER A 218 12.92 -3.71 -24.99
CA SER A 218 14.01 -4.47 -24.34
C SER A 218 13.67 -5.96 -24.26
N MET A 219 12.42 -6.32 -23.94
CA MET A 219 11.99 -7.72 -23.91
C MET A 219 12.04 -8.37 -25.30
N LYS A 220 11.66 -7.66 -26.37
CA LYS A 220 11.81 -8.17 -27.73
C LYS A 220 13.27 -8.47 -28.09
N LYS A 221 14.20 -7.57 -27.75
CA LYS A 221 15.64 -7.81 -27.96
C LYS A 221 16.12 -9.04 -27.18
N MET A 222 15.62 -9.23 -25.97
CA MET A 222 15.91 -10.41 -25.15
C MET A 222 15.41 -11.71 -25.81
N GLN A 223 14.22 -11.70 -26.42
CA GLN A 223 13.70 -12.86 -27.14
C GLN A 223 14.59 -13.25 -28.34
N ILE A 224 15.16 -12.28 -29.06
CA ILE A 224 16.10 -12.56 -30.15
C ILE A 224 17.42 -13.15 -29.62
N LEU A 225 17.86 -12.75 -28.42
CA LEU A 225 19.07 -13.29 -27.78
C LEU A 225 18.84 -14.67 -27.12
N ALA A 226 17.60 -15.06 -26.84
CA ALA A 226 17.26 -16.33 -26.20
C ALA A 226 17.96 -17.57 -26.80
N PRO A 227 18.01 -17.80 -28.13
CA PRO A 227 18.74 -18.94 -28.68
C PRO A 227 20.25 -18.91 -28.37
N LYS A 228 20.89 -17.72 -28.45
CA LYS A 228 22.31 -17.56 -28.12
C LYS A 228 22.58 -17.76 -26.63
N LEU A 229 21.64 -17.37 -25.77
CA LEU A 229 21.72 -17.61 -24.33
C LEU A 229 21.65 -19.11 -24.02
N LYS A 230 20.82 -19.89 -24.73
CA LYS A 230 20.80 -21.35 -24.58
C LYS A 230 22.13 -21.99 -24.94
N GLU A 231 22.73 -21.59 -26.06
CA GLU A 231 24.04 -22.11 -26.47
C GLU A 231 25.12 -21.83 -25.41
N ILE A 232 25.11 -20.66 -24.78
CA ILE A 232 26.02 -20.31 -23.67
C ILE A 232 25.72 -21.18 -22.44
N GLN A 233 24.44 -21.39 -22.11
CA GLN A 233 24.04 -22.23 -20.97
C GLN A 233 24.44 -23.69 -21.13
N GLU A 234 24.29 -24.24 -22.34
CA GLU A 234 24.72 -25.61 -22.66
C GLU A 234 26.25 -25.74 -22.62
N LYS A 235 26.99 -24.77 -23.14
CA LYS A 235 28.46 -24.77 -23.15
C LYS A 235 29.10 -24.65 -21.77
N PHE A 236 28.51 -23.87 -20.87
CA PHE A 236 29.10 -23.56 -19.55
C PHE A 236 28.29 -24.12 -18.38
N LYS A 237 27.54 -25.21 -18.60
CA LYS A 237 26.66 -25.82 -17.60
C LYS A 237 27.40 -26.21 -16.30
N GLU A 238 28.64 -26.66 -16.42
CA GLU A 238 29.47 -27.08 -15.28
C GLU A 238 30.29 -25.92 -14.66
N GLU A 239 30.25 -24.72 -15.27
CA GLU A 239 31.07 -23.57 -14.87
C GLU A 239 30.19 -22.32 -14.59
N PRO A 240 29.47 -22.26 -13.45
CA PRO A 240 28.49 -21.21 -13.17
C PRO A 240 29.09 -19.79 -13.17
N ALA A 241 30.36 -19.64 -12.76
CA ALA A 241 31.05 -18.35 -12.79
C ALA A 241 31.32 -17.85 -14.22
N LYS A 242 31.73 -18.75 -15.13
CA LYS A 242 31.96 -18.40 -16.54
C LYS A 242 30.64 -18.17 -17.27
N LEU A 243 29.62 -18.96 -16.97
CA LEU A 243 28.26 -18.83 -17.49
C LEU A 243 27.70 -17.42 -17.25
N ASN A 244 27.75 -16.92 -16.02
CA ASN A 244 27.30 -15.56 -15.69
C ASN A 244 28.09 -14.47 -16.44
N THR A 245 29.40 -14.67 -16.59
CA THR A 245 30.27 -13.71 -17.28
C THR A 245 29.97 -13.63 -18.78
N GLU A 246 29.83 -14.77 -19.45
CA GLU A 246 29.52 -14.82 -20.89
C GLU A 246 28.09 -14.36 -21.20
N MET A 247 27.10 -14.67 -20.35
CA MET A 247 25.76 -14.10 -20.47
C MET A 247 25.77 -12.56 -20.38
N MET A 248 26.49 -12.00 -19.39
CA MET A 248 26.60 -10.55 -19.24
C MET A 248 27.37 -9.90 -20.39
N LYS A 249 28.37 -10.58 -20.94
CA LYS A 249 29.11 -10.13 -22.12
C LYS A 249 28.21 -10.11 -23.35
N LEU A 250 27.40 -11.14 -23.58
CA LEU A 250 26.41 -11.17 -24.65
C LEU A 250 25.41 -10.00 -24.50
N TYR A 251 24.91 -9.75 -23.29
CA TYR A 251 24.02 -8.61 -23.03
C TYR A 251 24.68 -7.26 -23.37
N ARG A 252 25.95 -7.07 -23.00
CA ARG A 252 26.72 -5.86 -23.34
C ARG A 252 26.96 -5.73 -24.84
N ASP A 253 27.35 -6.81 -25.50
CA ASP A 253 27.65 -6.84 -26.94
C ASP A 253 26.45 -6.43 -27.80
N TYR A 254 25.22 -6.67 -27.33
CA TYR A 254 23.99 -6.29 -28.03
C TYR A 254 23.25 -5.11 -27.38
N GLY A 255 23.86 -4.46 -26.37
CA GLY A 255 23.27 -3.32 -25.67
C GLY A 255 21.91 -3.62 -25.02
N VAL A 256 21.71 -4.85 -24.55
CA VAL A 256 20.46 -5.30 -23.90
C VAL A 256 20.67 -5.28 -22.39
N ASN A 257 19.79 -4.59 -21.66
CA ASN A 257 19.80 -4.64 -20.20
C ASN A 257 18.88 -5.80 -19.73
N PRO A 258 19.39 -6.82 -19.02
CA PRO A 258 18.54 -7.88 -18.48
C PRO A 258 17.47 -7.37 -17.51
N LEU A 259 17.72 -6.25 -16.82
CA LEU A 259 16.74 -5.59 -15.95
C LEU A 259 15.75 -4.70 -16.72
N GLY A 260 15.98 -4.44 -18.01
CA GLY A 260 15.09 -3.64 -18.84
C GLY A 260 13.69 -4.26 -18.99
N GLY A 261 13.57 -5.58 -18.83
CA GLY A 261 12.29 -6.30 -18.84
C GLY A 261 11.48 -6.18 -17.55
N CYS A 262 12.13 -6.01 -16.39
CA CYS A 262 11.46 -5.80 -15.10
C CYS A 262 11.36 -4.32 -14.69
N LEU A 263 12.06 -3.42 -15.38
CA LEU A 263 11.96 -1.97 -15.20
C LEU A 263 10.52 -1.42 -15.20
N PRO A 264 9.59 -1.84 -16.07
CA PRO A 264 8.22 -1.31 -16.03
C PRO A 264 7.48 -1.78 -14.78
N MET A 265 7.80 -2.98 -14.27
CA MET A 265 7.25 -3.46 -13.00
C MET A 265 7.76 -2.59 -11.84
N LEU A 266 9.05 -2.25 -11.80
CA LEU A 266 9.62 -1.38 -10.76
C LEU A 266 9.01 0.03 -10.74
N ILE A 267 8.78 0.63 -11.91
CA ILE A 267 8.12 1.94 -12.00
C ILE A 267 6.63 1.84 -11.63
N GLN A 268 5.98 0.73 -11.99
CA GLN A 268 4.58 0.51 -11.69
C GLN A 268 4.32 0.20 -10.21
N MET A 269 5.27 -0.42 -9.49
CA MET A 269 5.11 -0.80 -8.08
C MET A 269 4.73 0.37 -7.16
N PRO A 270 5.43 1.54 -7.16
CA PRO A 270 5.02 2.69 -6.36
C PRO A 270 3.63 3.22 -6.71
N VAL A 271 3.30 3.27 -8.01
CA VAL A 271 1.97 3.72 -8.48
C VAL A 271 0.88 2.76 -8.02
N PHE A 272 1.14 1.46 -8.10
CA PHE A 272 0.25 0.42 -7.62
C PHE A 272 0.04 0.51 -6.10
N LEU A 273 1.12 0.63 -5.32
CA LEU A 273 1.02 0.76 -3.87
C LEU A 273 0.24 2.02 -3.48
N GLY A 274 0.50 3.16 -4.14
CA GLY A 274 -0.29 4.37 -3.92
C GLY A 274 -1.77 4.19 -4.23
N PHE A 275 -2.09 3.53 -5.35
CA PHE A 275 -3.47 3.21 -5.73
C PHE A 275 -4.13 2.25 -4.73
N TYR A 276 -3.41 1.24 -4.25
CA TYR A 276 -3.86 0.29 -3.25
C TYR A 276 -4.19 0.97 -1.91
N TYR A 277 -3.26 1.79 -1.38
CA TYR A 277 -3.49 2.54 -0.16
C TYR A 277 -4.63 3.55 -0.29
N MET A 278 -4.75 4.18 -1.47
CA MET A 278 -5.90 5.03 -1.78
C MET A 278 -7.20 4.24 -1.66
N LEU A 279 -7.38 3.14 -2.41
CA LEU A 279 -8.62 2.37 -2.39
C LEU A 279 -8.98 1.86 -0.99
N LEU A 280 -7.99 1.39 -0.23
CA LEU A 280 -8.19 0.87 1.12
C LEU A 280 -8.73 1.90 2.11
N SER A 281 -8.33 3.15 1.95
CA SER A 281 -8.67 4.26 2.86
C SER A 281 -9.84 5.11 2.35
N SER A 282 -10.25 4.93 1.10
CA SER A 282 -11.31 5.71 0.46
C SER A 282 -12.68 5.27 0.97
N VAL A 283 -13.17 5.96 2.01
CA VAL A 283 -14.55 5.83 2.50
C VAL A 283 -15.57 6.13 1.41
N GLU A 284 -15.20 6.89 0.39
CA GLU A 284 -16.06 7.24 -0.73
C GLU A 284 -16.50 6.04 -1.58
N LEU A 285 -15.74 4.94 -1.56
CA LEU A 285 -16.08 3.71 -2.28
C LEU A 285 -17.14 2.87 -1.56
N ARG A 286 -17.37 3.15 -0.26
CA ARG A 286 -18.31 2.40 0.57
C ARG A 286 -19.73 2.55 0.05
N GLY A 287 -20.42 1.44 -0.12
CA GLY A 287 -21.80 1.40 -0.63
C GLY A 287 -21.95 1.79 -2.10
N GLN A 288 -20.85 1.92 -2.86
CA GLN A 288 -20.91 2.27 -4.27
C GLN A 288 -21.02 1.00 -5.11
N SER A 289 -22.06 0.92 -5.94
CA SER A 289 -22.30 -0.22 -6.83
C SER A 289 -21.67 -0.02 -8.22
N PHE A 290 -21.26 -1.11 -8.86
CA PHE A 290 -20.79 -1.11 -10.25
C PHE A 290 -21.02 -2.48 -10.91
N LEU A 291 -21.77 -2.54 -12.02
CA LEU A 291 -22.16 -3.79 -12.68
C LEU A 291 -22.91 -4.73 -11.70
N TRP A 292 -22.38 -5.92 -11.42
CA TRP A 292 -22.91 -6.85 -10.41
C TRP A 292 -22.36 -6.59 -9.00
N ILE A 293 -21.39 -5.69 -8.86
CA ILE A 293 -20.77 -5.35 -7.57
C ILE A 293 -21.74 -4.45 -6.81
N HIS A 294 -22.16 -4.88 -5.62
CA HIS A 294 -23.03 -4.09 -4.75
C HIS A 294 -22.28 -3.05 -3.93
N ASP A 295 -21.03 -3.34 -3.56
CA ASP A 295 -20.18 -2.42 -2.79
C ASP A 295 -18.72 -2.58 -3.22
N LEU A 296 -18.16 -1.53 -3.83
CA LEU A 296 -16.77 -1.48 -4.30
C LEU A 296 -15.74 -1.65 -3.16
N SER A 297 -16.12 -1.34 -1.92
CA SER A 297 -15.25 -1.49 -0.75
C SER A 297 -15.19 -2.91 -0.20
N LEU A 298 -16.13 -3.79 -0.59
CA LEU A 298 -16.25 -5.17 -0.15
C LEU A 298 -15.89 -6.17 -1.27
N PRO A 299 -15.69 -7.46 -0.93
CA PRO A 299 -15.67 -8.53 -1.93
C PRO A 299 -16.96 -8.56 -2.74
N ASP A 300 -16.87 -8.89 -4.04
CA ASP A 300 -18.02 -8.91 -4.95
C ASP A 300 -18.82 -10.21 -4.90
N THR A 301 -19.11 -10.67 -3.68
CA THR A 301 -19.84 -11.93 -3.46
C THR A 301 -21.26 -11.84 -4.00
N ILE A 302 -21.55 -12.60 -5.07
CA ILE A 302 -22.90 -12.69 -5.66
C ILE A 302 -23.73 -13.85 -5.10
N GLY A 303 -23.09 -14.79 -4.41
CA GLY A 303 -23.74 -15.97 -3.85
C GLY A 303 -22.74 -16.91 -3.18
N TYR A 304 -23.24 -18.01 -2.64
CA TYR A 304 -22.43 -19.03 -1.97
C TYR A 304 -22.65 -20.37 -2.65
N LEU A 305 -21.57 -21.14 -2.84
CA LEU A 305 -21.66 -22.50 -3.35
C LEU A 305 -22.43 -23.40 -2.37
N PRO A 306 -23.52 -24.07 -2.82
CA PRO A 306 -24.31 -24.93 -1.95
C PRO A 306 -23.45 -26.08 -1.41
N GLY A 307 -23.49 -26.31 -0.11
CA GLY A 307 -22.76 -27.39 0.58
C GLY A 307 -21.31 -27.06 0.99
N LEU A 308 -20.65 -26.09 0.36
CA LEU A 308 -19.27 -25.70 0.68
C LEU A 308 -19.15 -24.34 1.37
N GLY A 309 -20.17 -23.48 1.27
CA GLY A 309 -20.15 -22.14 1.88
C GLY A 309 -19.11 -21.19 1.29
N ILE A 310 -18.51 -21.54 0.15
CA ILE A 310 -17.48 -20.70 -0.51
C ILE A 310 -18.19 -19.54 -1.22
N PRO A 311 -17.83 -18.28 -0.93
CA PRO A 311 -18.40 -17.12 -1.62
C PRO A 311 -17.96 -17.12 -3.09
N ILE A 312 -18.86 -16.77 -4.01
CA ILE A 312 -18.56 -16.66 -5.44
C ILE A 312 -18.25 -15.20 -5.75
N ASN A 313 -16.98 -14.91 -6.07
CA ASN A 313 -16.47 -13.56 -6.33
C ASN A 313 -15.99 -13.44 -7.80
N PRO A 314 -16.84 -12.96 -8.73
CA PRO A 314 -16.52 -12.92 -10.15
C PRO A 314 -15.32 -12.04 -10.53
N MET A 315 -15.11 -10.89 -9.88
CA MET A 315 -14.09 -9.92 -10.25
C MET A 315 -12.67 -10.47 -10.08
N PRO A 316 -12.27 -11.06 -8.94
CA PRO A 316 -10.98 -11.75 -8.83
C PRO A 316 -10.78 -12.86 -9.87
N LEU A 317 -11.85 -13.57 -10.27
CA LEU A 317 -11.78 -14.61 -11.29
C LEU A 317 -11.53 -14.04 -12.69
N ILE A 318 -12.26 -12.98 -13.07
CA ILE A 318 -12.06 -12.26 -14.34
C ILE A 318 -10.66 -11.64 -14.39
N MET A 319 -10.24 -11.00 -13.30
CA MET A 319 -8.89 -10.48 -13.13
C MET A 319 -7.85 -11.57 -13.40
N THR A 320 -7.99 -12.73 -12.75
CA THR A 320 -7.06 -13.86 -12.87
C THR A 320 -7.06 -14.42 -14.29
N ALA A 321 -8.23 -14.58 -14.91
CA ALA A 321 -8.34 -15.01 -16.30
C ALA A 321 -7.63 -14.04 -17.25
N ALA A 322 -7.78 -12.72 -17.04
CA ALA A 322 -7.08 -11.71 -17.82
C ALA A 322 -5.56 -11.75 -17.59
N MET A 323 -5.09 -12.00 -16.35
CA MET A 323 -3.66 -12.19 -16.08
C MET A 323 -3.11 -13.41 -16.82
N VAL A 324 -3.81 -14.55 -16.74
CA VAL A 324 -3.43 -15.79 -17.42
C VAL A 324 -3.41 -15.59 -18.93
N TRP A 325 -4.42 -14.91 -19.50
CA TRP A 325 -4.45 -14.59 -20.93
C TRP A 325 -3.27 -13.71 -21.35
N SER A 326 -2.99 -12.65 -20.60
CA SER A 326 -1.83 -11.78 -20.82
C SER A 326 -0.51 -12.56 -20.79
N MET A 327 -0.36 -13.51 -19.86
CA MET A 327 0.82 -14.38 -19.77
C MET A 327 0.96 -15.31 -20.97
N HIS A 328 -0.14 -15.85 -21.50
CA HIS A 328 -0.11 -16.70 -22.70
C HIS A 328 0.27 -15.91 -23.96
N LEU A 329 -0.16 -14.65 -24.06
CA LEU A 329 0.21 -13.76 -25.17
C LEU A 329 1.65 -13.25 -25.08
N THR A 330 2.20 -13.17 -23.87
CA THR A 330 3.56 -12.65 -23.65
C THR A 330 4.57 -13.72 -24.05
N PRO A 331 5.41 -13.49 -25.09
CA PRO A 331 6.36 -14.50 -25.51
C PRO A 331 7.43 -14.66 -24.43
N GLN A 332 7.43 -15.82 -23.77
CA GLN A 332 8.44 -16.18 -22.79
C GLN A 332 9.69 -16.67 -23.52
N PRO A 333 10.90 -16.21 -23.16
CA PRO A 333 12.13 -16.77 -23.70
C PRO A 333 12.18 -18.26 -23.33
N GLN A 334 11.97 -19.12 -24.33
CA GLN A 334 11.95 -20.57 -24.13
C GLN A 334 13.34 -21.05 -23.71
N GLY A 335 13.40 -22.07 -22.85
CA GLY A 335 14.59 -22.87 -22.51
C GLY A 335 15.71 -22.19 -21.73
N VAL A 336 15.39 -21.14 -20.97
CA VAL A 336 16.20 -20.76 -19.80
C VAL A 336 15.42 -21.21 -18.56
N ASP A 337 15.99 -22.11 -17.76
CA ASP A 337 15.47 -22.43 -16.43
C ASP A 337 15.65 -21.23 -15.51
N ASN A 338 14.78 -20.23 -15.66
CA ASN A 338 14.78 -19.03 -14.83
C ASN A 338 13.78 -19.22 -13.68
N PRO A 339 14.22 -19.24 -12.40
CA PRO A 339 13.33 -19.21 -11.24
C PRO A 339 12.26 -18.10 -11.33
N GLY A 340 12.58 -16.96 -11.96
CA GLY A 340 11.64 -15.87 -12.21
C GLY A 340 10.45 -16.24 -13.09
N ALA A 341 10.62 -17.14 -14.08
CA ALA A 341 9.53 -17.58 -14.94
C ALA A 341 8.53 -18.48 -14.19
N LYS A 342 9.02 -19.30 -13.25
CA LYS A 342 8.17 -20.09 -12.34
C LYS A 342 7.36 -19.17 -11.43
N MET A 343 7.99 -18.12 -10.89
CA MET A 343 7.31 -17.10 -10.08
C MET A 343 6.24 -16.35 -10.88
N MET A 344 6.50 -15.99 -12.14
CA MET A 344 5.51 -15.36 -13.00
C MET A 344 4.28 -16.24 -13.24
N LYS A 345 4.44 -17.56 -13.39
CA LYS A 345 3.31 -18.50 -13.54
C LYS A 345 2.47 -18.63 -12.26
N LEU A 346 3.08 -18.47 -11.09
CA LEU A 346 2.39 -18.55 -9.79
C LEU A 346 1.69 -17.24 -9.41
N MET A 347 2.13 -16.11 -9.98
CA MET A 347 1.58 -14.78 -9.67
C MET A 347 0.05 -14.67 -9.77
N PRO A 348 -0.64 -15.21 -10.80
CA PRO A 348 -2.10 -15.11 -10.88
C PRO A 348 -2.80 -15.87 -9.74
N VAL A 349 -2.23 -16.98 -9.27
CA VAL A 349 -2.78 -17.76 -8.15
C VAL A 349 -2.61 -17.00 -6.84
N ILE A 350 -1.42 -16.43 -6.61
CA ILE A 350 -1.16 -15.59 -5.43
C ILE A 350 -2.13 -14.41 -5.42
N MET A 351 -2.30 -13.76 -6.58
CA MET A 351 -3.17 -12.60 -6.69
C MET A 351 -4.65 -12.96 -6.54
N LEU A 352 -5.08 -14.12 -7.04
CA LEU A 352 -6.42 -14.63 -6.82
C LEU A 352 -6.68 -14.80 -5.33
N LEU A 353 -5.81 -15.51 -4.60
CA LEU A 353 -5.96 -15.76 -3.17
C LEU A 353 -5.96 -14.45 -2.36
N PHE A 354 -5.10 -13.51 -2.73
CA PHE A 354 -5.03 -12.20 -2.08
C PHE A 354 -6.28 -11.35 -2.33
N CYS A 355 -6.73 -11.26 -3.58
CA CYS A 355 -7.88 -10.43 -3.95
C CYS A 355 -9.23 -11.10 -3.68
N TYR A 356 -9.28 -12.42 -3.42
CA TYR A 356 -10.53 -13.15 -3.26
C TYR A 356 -11.38 -12.59 -2.13
N ASN A 357 -10.75 -12.29 -1.00
CA ASN A 357 -11.41 -11.75 0.19
C ASN A 357 -11.22 -10.23 0.33
N PHE A 358 -10.74 -9.58 -0.72
CA PHE A 358 -10.41 -8.16 -0.68
C PHE A 358 -11.48 -7.31 -1.37
N SER A 359 -11.35 -5.98 -1.24
CA SER A 359 -12.17 -5.00 -1.95
C SER A 359 -12.20 -5.29 -3.46
N SER A 360 -13.41 -5.36 -4.02
CA SER A 360 -13.66 -5.57 -5.44
C SER A 360 -13.11 -4.43 -6.31
N ALA A 361 -12.99 -3.20 -5.78
CA ALA A 361 -12.34 -2.08 -6.45
C ALA A 361 -10.89 -2.38 -6.87
N LEU A 362 -10.15 -3.13 -6.03
CA LEU A 362 -8.78 -3.53 -6.36
C LEU A 362 -8.75 -4.51 -7.53
N SER A 363 -9.67 -5.48 -7.53
CA SER A 363 -9.82 -6.46 -8.61
C SER A 363 -10.30 -5.81 -9.91
N LEU A 364 -11.15 -4.79 -9.82
CA LEU A 364 -11.59 -3.98 -10.95
C LEU A 364 -10.41 -3.24 -11.59
N TYR A 365 -9.61 -2.56 -10.78
CA TYR A 365 -8.38 -1.91 -11.24
C TYR A 365 -7.47 -2.89 -11.98
N TRP A 366 -7.17 -4.05 -11.39
CA TRP A 366 -6.29 -5.03 -12.02
C TRP A 366 -6.86 -5.58 -13.31
N THR A 367 -8.17 -5.82 -13.36
CA THR A 367 -8.86 -6.29 -14.56
C THR A 367 -8.70 -5.30 -15.71
N VAL A 368 -9.01 -4.01 -15.47
CA VAL A 368 -8.84 -2.95 -16.47
C VAL A 368 -7.38 -2.82 -16.88
N GLN A 369 -6.46 -2.82 -15.91
CA GLN A 369 -5.01 -2.75 -16.16
C GLN A 369 -4.53 -3.91 -17.02
N ASN A 370 -5.02 -5.14 -16.80
CA ASN A 370 -4.67 -6.31 -17.58
C ASN A 370 -5.19 -6.19 -19.02
N PHE A 371 -6.45 -5.80 -19.22
CA PHE A 371 -7.01 -5.60 -20.57
C PHE A 371 -6.26 -4.51 -21.35
N LEU A 372 -5.94 -3.39 -20.71
CA LEU A 372 -5.12 -2.35 -21.34
C LEU A 372 -3.72 -2.85 -21.68
N SER A 373 -3.13 -3.67 -20.81
CA SER A 373 -1.81 -4.27 -21.05
C SER A 373 -1.84 -5.28 -22.19
N ILE A 374 -2.91 -6.08 -22.31
CA ILE A 374 -3.14 -6.97 -23.45
C ILE A 374 -3.28 -6.15 -24.74
N GLY A 375 -4.09 -5.08 -24.73
CA GLY A 375 -4.22 -4.19 -25.88
C GLY A 375 -2.88 -3.59 -26.31
N GLN A 376 -2.08 -3.11 -25.35
CA GLN A 376 -0.73 -2.61 -25.59
C GLN A 376 0.21 -3.70 -26.13
N LEU A 377 0.14 -4.92 -25.58
CA LEU A 377 0.94 -6.06 -26.04
C LEU A 377 0.60 -6.43 -27.48
N MET A 378 -0.69 -6.53 -27.81
CA MET A 378 -1.17 -6.82 -29.17
C MET A 378 -0.71 -5.75 -30.17
N TYR A 379 -0.79 -4.47 -29.79
CA TYR A 379 -0.24 -3.38 -30.59
C TYR A 379 1.27 -3.54 -30.80
N ASN A 380 2.01 -3.86 -29.74
CA ASN A 380 3.45 -4.04 -29.82
C ASN A 380 3.85 -5.27 -30.66
N LEU A 381 3.13 -6.39 -30.57
CA LEU A 381 3.43 -7.61 -31.35
C LEU A 381 3.34 -7.37 -32.85
N ARG A 382 2.50 -6.43 -33.30
CA ARG A 382 2.41 -6.02 -34.73
C ARG A 382 3.61 -5.20 -35.21
N GLN A 383 4.41 -4.64 -34.31
CA GLN A 383 5.61 -3.89 -34.69
C GLN A 383 6.76 -4.84 -35.06
N PRO A 384 7.53 -4.54 -36.11
CA PRO A 384 8.62 -5.38 -36.57
C PRO A 384 9.64 -5.63 -35.46
N MET A 385 10.25 -6.82 -35.48
CA MET A 385 11.32 -7.16 -34.55
C MET A 385 12.52 -6.23 -34.78
N PRO A 386 13.07 -5.60 -33.74
CA PRO A 386 14.24 -4.73 -33.89
C PRO A 386 15.42 -5.57 -34.39
N LYS A 387 16.11 -5.08 -35.43
CA LYS A 387 17.37 -5.71 -35.89
C LYS A 387 18.42 -5.56 -34.80
N LEU A 388 19.05 -6.67 -34.41
CA LEU A 388 20.15 -6.66 -33.46
C LEU A 388 21.44 -6.28 -34.18
N GLU A 389 21.86 -5.02 -34.03
CA GLU A 389 23.23 -4.61 -34.36
C GLU A 389 24.09 -4.75 -33.10
N LYS A 390 25.33 -5.25 -33.26
CA LYS A 390 26.28 -5.28 -32.15
C LYS A 390 26.53 -3.84 -31.72
N ALA A 391 26.43 -3.56 -30.43
CA ALA A 391 26.75 -2.27 -29.88
C ALA A 391 28.17 -1.89 -30.34
N PRO A 392 28.40 -0.65 -30.83
CA PRO A 392 29.74 -0.21 -31.17
C PRO A 392 30.61 -0.41 -29.93
N LYS A 393 31.75 -1.11 -30.10
CA LYS A 393 32.73 -1.26 -29.03
C LYS A 393 33.00 0.14 -28.47
N PRO A 394 32.94 0.37 -27.15
CA PRO A 394 33.33 1.66 -26.61
C PRO A 394 34.72 1.94 -27.15
N VAL A 395 34.83 3.00 -27.95
CA VAL A 395 36.10 3.45 -28.50
C VAL A 395 37.02 3.57 -27.30
N GLU A 396 38.10 2.78 -27.27
CA GLU A 396 39.11 2.87 -26.22
C GLU A 396 39.39 4.35 -26.05
N ALA A 397 39.07 4.89 -24.88
CA ALA A 397 39.38 6.27 -24.55
C ALA A 397 40.87 6.41 -24.84
N VAL A 398 41.19 7.14 -25.92
CA VAL A 398 42.54 7.44 -26.34
C VAL A 398 43.25 7.87 -25.07
N LYS A 399 44.22 7.07 -24.62
CA LYS A 399 45.07 7.38 -23.47
C LYS A 399 45.55 8.81 -23.71
N ARG A 400 44.94 9.79 -23.03
CA ARG A 400 45.45 11.16 -23.00
C ARG A 400 46.89 11.01 -22.53
N GLY A 401 47.80 11.36 -23.42
CA GLY A 401 49.23 11.15 -23.23
C GLY A 401 49.64 11.65 -21.86
N ARG A 402 50.52 10.86 -21.22
CA ARG A 402 51.31 11.29 -20.08
C ARG A 402 51.78 12.73 -20.35
N TRP A 403 51.27 13.67 -19.56
CA TRP A 403 51.81 15.02 -19.51
C TRP A 403 53.20 14.91 -18.87
N LYS A 404 54.21 14.73 -19.72
CA LYS A 404 55.62 15.01 -19.43
C LYS A 404 55.90 16.39 -20.01
N GLY A 405 56.15 17.36 -19.14
CA GLY A 405 56.56 18.70 -19.55
C GLY A 405 56.72 19.59 -18.32
N GLY A 406 57.94 19.64 -17.79
CA GLY A 406 58.35 20.63 -16.80
C GLY A 406 58.49 22.05 -17.39
N MET A 407 58.97 22.96 -16.54
CA MET A 407 58.88 24.43 -16.57
C MET A 407 57.59 24.88 -15.87
N TRP A 408 57.63 25.47 -14.68
CA TRP A 408 58.42 26.65 -14.33
C TRP A 408 59.05 26.56 -12.94
N GLY A 409 60.32 26.97 -12.85
CA GLY A 409 60.95 27.39 -11.61
C GLY A 409 60.82 28.91 -11.40
N ARG A 410 60.95 29.32 -10.13
CA ARG A 410 61.31 30.65 -9.61
C ARG A 410 60.66 31.89 -10.24
N LYS A 411 59.81 32.56 -9.48
CA LYS A 411 60.19 33.76 -8.71
C LYS A 411 59.22 33.98 -7.57
#